data_AF-A0A388SG31-F1
#
_entry.id   AF-A0A388SG31-F1
#
_cell.length_a   1.000
_cell.length_b   1.000
_cell.length_c   1.000
_cell.angle_alpha   90.00
_cell.angle_beta   90.00
_cell.angle_gamma   90.00
#
_symmetry.space_group_name_H-M   'P 1'
#
loop_
_entity.id
_entity.type
_entity.pdbx_description
1 polymer ?
#
loop_
_entity_poly.entity_id
_entity_poly.type
_entity_poly.pdbx_seq_one_letter_code
_entity_poly.pdbx_strand_id
1 'polypeptide(L)'
;MLKKNKVARIHELYEKEHASIKTICKILNISRNTVRRYLRETEFKGYETPQLAYLRNNRAEVRAIFNSCNKRCTAMLPILEERTGLKFPLRTLQRFTHPWRHRRTRTAVSSVRDTQSASL
;
A
#
# COMPACT_ATOMS: atom_id res chain seq x y z
N MET A 1 14.88 -9.73 -5.35
CA MET A 1 14.97 -9.35 -3.92
C MET A 1 16.39 -9.66 -3.46
N LEU A 2 17.05 -8.77 -2.70
CA LEU A 2 18.46 -8.98 -2.32
C LEU A 2 18.57 -10.07 -1.24
N LYS A 3 19.65 -10.88 -1.26
CA LYS A 3 19.90 -11.89 -0.20
C LYS A 3 20.05 -11.19 1.16
N LYS A 4 19.53 -11.79 2.25
CA LYS A 4 19.58 -11.23 3.61
C LYS A 4 20.99 -10.78 4.03
N ASN A 5 22.01 -11.56 3.68
CA ASN A 5 23.41 -11.25 3.98
C ASN A 5 23.87 -9.94 3.35
N LYS A 6 23.44 -9.64 2.11
CA LYS A 6 23.77 -8.37 1.46
C LYS A 6 23.03 -7.19 2.08
N VAL A 7 21.80 -7.39 2.57
CA VAL A 7 21.04 -6.34 3.27
C VAL A 7 21.72 -6.01 4.60
N ALA A 8 22.08 -7.00 5.41
CA ALA A 8 22.82 -6.80 6.65
C ALA A 8 24.14 -6.04 6.41
N ARG A 9 24.88 -6.40 5.35
CA ARG A 9 26.12 -5.71 4.99
C ARG A 9 25.91 -4.26 4.55
N ILE A 10 24.77 -3.90 3.94
CA ILE A 10 24.43 -2.50 3.64
C ILE A 10 24.32 -1.69 4.93
N HIS A 11 23.63 -2.21 5.96
CA HIS A 11 23.48 -1.53 7.25
C HIS A 11 24.80 -1.41 7.99
N GLU A 12 25.59 -2.48 8.04
CA GLU A 12 26.90 -2.46 8.69
C GLU A 12 27.85 -1.40 8.09
N LEU A 13 27.97 -1.36 6.76
CA LEU A 13 28.80 -0.38 6.07
C LEU A 13 28.33 1.06 6.33
N TYR A 14 27.02 1.29 6.45
CA TYR A 14 26.46 2.62 6.63
C TYR A 14 26.51 3.10 8.09
N GLU A 15 26.09 2.25 9.03
CA GLU A 15 25.91 2.61 10.44
C GLU A 15 27.21 2.47 11.25
N LYS A 16 28.02 1.43 11.00
CA LYS A 16 29.25 1.17 11.75
C LYS A 16 30.48 1.75 11.07
N GLU A 17 30.59 1.59 9.76
CA GLU A 17 31.78 2.03 9.00
C GLU A 17 31.60 3.44 8.41
N HIS A 18 30.44 4.07 8.60
CA HIS A 18 30.08 5.41 8.09
C HIS A 18 30.36 5.61 6.58
N ALA A 19 30.30 4.53 5.80
CA ALA A 19 30.59 4.54 4.38
C ALA A 19 29.49 5.28 3.60
N SER A 20 29.90 6.13 2.65
CA SER A 20 28.95 6.82 1.79
C SER A 20 28.15 5.84 0.92
N ILE A 21 26.91 6.20 0.54
CA ILE A 21 26.09 5.40 -0.39
C ILE A 21 26.87 5.07 -1.68
N LYS A 22 27.67 6.01 -2.20
CA LYS A 22 28.51 5.80 -3.40
C LYS A 22 29.54 4.70 -3.14
N THR A 23 30.15 4.67 -1.97
CA THR A 23 31.12 3.66 -1.54
C THR A 23 30.45 2.29 -1.40
N ILE A 24 29.30 2.23 -0.73
CA ILE A 24 28.51 0.99 -0.54
C ILE A 24 28.11 0.38 -1.89
N CYS A 25 27.70 1.20 -2.86
CA CYS A 25 27.35 0.73 -4.20
C CYS A 25 28.52 0.04 -4.89
N LYS A 26 29.73 0.59 -4.75
CA LYS A 26 30.96 0.01 -5.33
C LYS A 26 31.32 -1.29 -4.63
N ILE A 27 31.32 -1.33 -3.30
CA ILE A 27 31.69 -2.52 -2.51
C ILE A 27 30.76 -3.70 -2.80
N LEU A 28 29.45 -3.45 -2.82
CA LEU A 28 28.44 -4.52 -2.91
C LEU A 28 27.95 -4.80 -4.33
N ASN A 29 28.42 -4.01 -5.30
CA ASN A 29 28.00 -4.00 -6.70
C ASN A 29 26.47 -3.97 -6.84
N ILE A 30 25.85 -2.94 -6.27
CA ILE A 30 24.41 -2.73 -6.26
C ILE A 30 24.06 -1.29 -6.59
N SER A 31 22.88 -1.08 -7.18
CA SER A 31 22.44 0.26 -7.56
C SER A 31 22.16 1.15 -6.34
N ARG A 32 22.38 2.46 -6.51
CA ARG A 32 22.08 3.47 -5.47
C ARG A 32 20.65 3.40 -4.97
N ASN A 33 19.69 3.10 -5.85
CA ASN A 33 18.28 2.99 -5.48
C ASN A 33 18.02 1.78 -4.59
N THR A 34 18.72 0.67 -4.82
CA THR A 34 18.65 -0.52 -3.96
C THR A 34 19.24 -0.23 -2.58
N VAL A 35 20.42 0.41 -2.52
CA VAL A 35 21.04 0.82 -1.24
C VAL A 35 20.10 1.76 -0.47
N ARG A 36 19.61 2.83 -1.10
CA ARG A 36 18.66 3.76 -0.48
C ARG A 36 17.37 3.10 -0.04
N ARG A 37 16.88 2.11 -0.79
CA ARG A 37 15.67 1.35 -0.40
C ARG A 37 15.92 0.61 0.90
N TYR A 38 17.00 -0.16 1.00
CA TYR A 38 17.28 -0.96 2.19
C TYR A 38 17.68 -0.11 3.40
N LEU A 39 18.45 0.96 3.21
CA LEU A 39 18.74 1.93 4.28
C LEU A 39 17.48 2.63 4.80
N ARG A 40 16.50 2.91 3.92
CA ARG A 40 15.20 3.41 4.37
C ARG A 40 14.39 2.34 5.08
N GLU A 41 14.48 1.06 4.69
CA GLU A 41 13.69 -0.01 5.30
C GLU A 41 14.03 -0.27 6.78
N THR A 42 15.18 0.17 7.31
CA THR A 42 15.48 0.11 8.77
C THR A 42 15.00 1.33 9.56
N GLU A 43 14.84 2.50 8.94
CA GLU A 43 14.37 3.72 9.62
C GLU A 43 12.93 4.12 9.27
N PHE A 44 12.29 3.50 8.29
CA PHE A 44 10.93 3.87 7.89
C PHE A 44 9.87 3.25 8.81
N LYS A 45 9.86 3.66 10.09
CA LYS A 45 8.58 3.92 10.78
C LYS A 45 7.95 5.08 10.01
N GLY A 46 7.26 4.78 8.91
CA GLY A 46 6.74 5.81 8.02
C GLY A 46 6.04 6.89 8.84
N TYR A 47 6.51 8.13 8.70
CA TYR A 47 5.93 9.27 9.39
C TYR A 47 4.42 9.23 9.14
N GLU A 48 3.65 9.08 10.21
CA GLU A 48 2.20 9.03 10.10
C GLU A 48 1.72 10.46 9.87
N THR A 49 1.42 10.76 8.60
CA THR A 49 0.85 12.05 8.27
C THR A 49 -0.59 12.12 8.80
N PRO A 50 -1.16 13.31 9.07
CA PRO A 50 -2.55 13.46 9.47
C PRO A 50 -3.52 12.76 8.51
N GLN A 51 -3.21 12.78 7.21
CA GLN A 51 -3.96 12.05 6.18
C GLN A 51 -3.91 10.53 6.43
N LEU A 52 -2.72 9.97 6.67
CA LEU A 52 -2.57 8.53 6.87
C LEU A 52 -3.21 8.07 8.19
N ALA A 53 -3.09 8.88 9.25
CA ALA A 53 -3.79 8.67 10.52
C ALA A 53 -5.31 8.63 10.30
N TYR A 54 -5.87 9.64 9.63
CA TYR A 54 -7.31 9.70 9.32
C TYR A 54 -7.77 8.46 8.53
N LEU A 55 -7.04 8.08 7.48
CA LEU A 55 -7.39 6.92 6.65
C LEU A 55 -7.41 5.63 7.48
N ARG A 56 -6.42 5.45 8.37
CA ARG A 56 -6.31 4.27 9.24
C ARG A 56 -7.43 4.21 10.27
N ASN A 57 -7.69 5.33 10.95
CA ASN A 57 -8.67 5.41 12.01
C ASN A 57 -10.11 5.29 11.48
N ASN A 58 -10.38 5.77 10.26
CA ASN A 58 -11.72 5.79 9.66
C ASN A 58 -11.88 4.78 8.52
N ARG A 59 -11.25 3.60 8.63
CA ARG A 59 -11.13 2.63 7.54
C ARG A 59 -12.48 2.19 6.93
N ALA A 60 -13.52 2.00 7.75
CA ALA A 60 -14.83 1.58 7.28
C ALA A 60 -15.54 2.67 6.46
N GLU A 61 -15.52 3.90 6.97
CA GLU A 61 -16.08 5.07 6.29
C GLU A 61 -15.36 5.36 4.97
N VAL A 62 -14.03 5.39 4.99
CA VAL A 62 -13.21 5.59 3.78
C VAL A 62 -13.50 4.51 2.73
N ARG A 63 -13.79 3.28 3.16
CA ARG A 63 -14.19 2.20 2.25
C ARG A 63 -15.59 2.41 1.67
N ALA A 64 -16.53 2.95 2.43
CA ALA A 64 -17.86 3.31 1.94
C ALA A 64 -17.75 4.41 0.87
N ILE A 65 -16.98 5.47 1.14
CA ILE A 65 -16.69 6.54 0.16
C ILE A 65 -16.02 5.94 -1.09
N PHE A 66 -15.05 5.04 -0.92
CA PHE A 66 -14.39 4.39 -2.05
C PHE A 66 -15.36 3.61 -2.95
N ASN A 67 -16.33 2.93 -2.34
CA ASN A 67 -17.36 2.19 -3.08
C ASN A 67 -18.35 3.12 -3.78
N SER A 68 -18.82 4.19 -3.12
CA SER A 68 -19.72 5.17 -3.73
C SER A 68 -19.06 5.92 -4.89
N CYS A 69 -17.74 6.13 -4.83
CA CYS A 69 -16.92 6.69 -5.91
C CYS A 69 -16.59 5.70 -7.03
N ASN A 70 -17.31 4.58 -7.18
CA ASN A 70 -17.04 3.54 -8.19
C ASN A 70 -15.57 3.07 -8.18
N LYS A 71 -14.96 2.98 -6.99
CA LYS A 71 -13.56 2.58 -6.79
C LYS A 71 -12.54 3.53 -7.45
N ARG A 72 -12.90 4.79 -7.72
CA ARG A 72 -11.99 5.81 -8.28
C ARG A 72 -11.43 6.71 -7.18
N CYS A 73 -10.12 6.67 -6.94
CA CYS A 73 -9.48 7.49 -5.91
C CYS A 73 -9.53 9.00 -6.21
N THR A 74 -9.55 9.40 -7.48
CA THR A 74 -9.64 10.81 -7.88
C THR A 74 -10.94 11.45 -7.43
N ALA A 75 -12.06 10.70 -7.50
CA ALA A 75 -13.37 11.17 -7.04
C ALA A 75 -13.48 11.26 -5.50
N MET A 76 -12.63 10.54 -4.76
CA MET A 76 -12.61 10.63 -3.29
C MET A 76 -11.93 11.90 -2.79
N LEU A 77 -11.00 12.47 -3.56
CA LEU A 77 -10.18 13.61 -3.13
C LEU A 77 -11.01 14.80 -2.64
N PRO A 78 -11.95 15.36 -3.44
CA PRO A 78 -12.76 16.50 -2.99
C PRO A 78 -13.62 16.16 -1.76
N ILE A 79 -14.18 14.95 -1.68
CA ILE A 79 -15.02 14.51 -0.56
C ILE A 79 -14.20 14.46 0.74
N LEU A 80 -12.99 13.91 0.68
CA LEU A 80 -12.12 13.82 1.84
C LEU A 80 -11.58 15.18 2.26
N GLU A 81 -11.27 16.05 1.30
CA GLU A 81 -10.83 17.42 1.58
C GLU A 81 -11.95 18.23 2.25
N GLU A 82 -13.18 18.14 1.75
CA GLU A 82 -14.35 18.78 2.35
C GLU A 82 -14.62 18.29 3.78
N ARG A 83 -14.52 16.98 4.03
CA ARG A 83 -14.79 16.40 5.36
C ARG A 83 -13.72 16.68 6.41
N THR A 84 -12.46 16.80 6.00
CA THR A 84 -11.32 16.81 6.92
C THR A 84 -10.52 18.12 6.91
N GLY A 85 -10.73 18.98 5.92
CA GLY A 85 -9.87 20.13 5.64
C GLY A 85 -8.46 19.75 5.14
N LEU A 86 -8.18 18.45 4.92
CA LEU A 86 -6.86 17.96 4.54
C LEU A 86 -6.79 17.68 3.03
N LYS A 87 -5.75 18.19 2.38
CA LYS A 87 -5.39 17.77 1.02
C LYS A 87 -4.68 16.41 1.03
N PHE A 88 -5.27 15.44 0.34
CA PHE A 88 -4.71 14.09 0.22
C PHE A 88 -3.89 13.91 -1.07
N PRO A 89 -2.65 13.41 -0.99
CA PRO A 89 -1.94 12.97 -2.18
C PRO A 89 -2.63 11.77 -2.83
N LEU A 90 -2.92 11.83 -4.13
CA LEU A 90 -3.59 10.75 -4.87
C LEU A 90 -2.89 9.40 -4.67
N ARG A 91 -1.55 9.40 -4.68
CA ARG A 91 -0.75 8.18 -4.51
C ARG A 91 -0.95 7.53 -3.14
N THR A 92 -1.13 8.33 -2.08
CA THR A 92 -1.41 7.83 -0.73
C THR A 92 -2.75 7.10 -0.69
N LEU A 93 -3.81 7.70 -1.27
CA LEU A 93 -5.12 7.07 -1.37
C LEU A 93 -5.10 5.80 -2.24
N GLN A 94 -4.41 5.83 -3.38
CA GLN A 94 -4.27 4.65 -4.23
C GLN A 94 -3.60 3.48 -3.50
N ARG A 95 -2.52 3.76 -2.75
CA ARG A 95 -1.84 2.73 -1.94
C ARG A 95 -2.73 2.21 -0.82
N PHE A 96 -3.43 3.09 -0.12
CA PHE A 96 -4.30 2.74 0.99
C PHE A 96 -5.49 1.87 0.56
N THR A 97 -6.11 2.21 -0.58
CA THR A 97 -7.27 1.50 -1.14
C THR A 97 -6.92 0.28 -1.98
N HIS A 98 -5.63 0.08 -2.33
CA HIS A 98 -5.16 -1.04 -3.16
C HIS A 98 -5.68 -2.41 -2.70
N PRO A 99 -5.68 -2.76 -1.39
CA PRO A 99 -6.17 -4.05 -0.94
C PRO A 99 -7.66 -4.31 -1.23
N TRP A 100 -8.47 -3.27 -1.43
CA TRP A 100 -9.90 -3.41 -1.70
C TRP A 100 -10.23 -3.65 -3.17
N ARG A 101 -9.29 -3.38 -4.07
CA ARG A 101 -9.47 -3.53 -5.53
C ARG A 101 -9.50 -5.00 -5.96
N HIS A 102 -8.93 -5.90 -5.17
CA HIS A 102 -8.75 -7.32 -5.49
C HIS A 102 -9.69 -8.27 -4.74
N ARG A 103 -10.89 -7.83 -4.35
CA ARG A 103 -11.96 -8.79 -4.06
C ARG A 103 -12.60 -9.19 -5.38
N ARG A 104 -12.10 -10.28 -5.99
CA ARG A 104 -12.92 -11.05 -6.94
C ARG A 104 -14.21 -11.36 -6.20
N THR A 105 -15.32 -10.87 -6.71
CA THR A 105 -16.62 -11.41 -6.41
C THR A 105 -16.52 -12.90 -6.71
N ARG A 106 -16.53 -13.74 -5.67
CA ARG A 106 -17.13 -15.06 -5.82
C ARG A 106 -18.60 -14.75 -6.03
N THR A 107 -18.95 -14.51 -7.29
CA THR A 107 -20.34 -14.41 -7.72
C THR A 107 -20.94 -15.75 -7.32
N ALA A 108 -21.76 -15.76 -6.27
CA ALA A 108 -22.65 -16.87 -6.04
C ALA A 108 -23.60 -16.85 -7.22
N VAL A 109 -23.25 -17.61 -8.26
CA VAL A 109 -24.19 -18.00 -9.30
C VAL A 109 -25.13 -18.97 -8.59
N SER A 110 -26.22 -18.46 -8.03
CA SER A 110 -27.39 -19.28 -7.75
C SER A 110 -27.92 -19.73 -9.10
N SER A 111 -27.40 -20.86 -9.56
CA SER A 111 -27.88 -21.62 -10.70
C SER A 111 -29.36 -21.90 -10.50
N VAL A 112 -30.19 -21.23 -11.30
CA VAL A 112 -31.52 -21.71 -11.63
C VAL A 112 -31.32 -22.97 -12.48
N ARG A 113 -31.70 -24.14 -11.96
CA ARG A 113 -32.39 -25.24 -12.68
C ARG A 113 -32.50 -26.51 -11.84
N ASP A 114 -33.61 -27.20 -12.11
CA ASP A 114 -33.93 -28.61 -11.85
C ASP A 114 -34.45 -29.01 -10.46
N THR A 115 -35.78 -28.94 -10.32
CA THR A 115 -36.61 -30.13 -10.07
C THR A 115 -38.06 -29.85 -10.49
N GLN A 116 -38.41 -30.23 -11.71
CA GLN A 116 -39.76 -30.71 -12.02
C GLN A 116 -39.78 -32.23 -11.80
N SER A 117 -40.92 -32.72 -11.33
CA SER A 117 -41.36 -34.14 -11.24
C SER A 117 -41.19 -34.81 -9.88
N ALA A 118 -42.20 -34.64 -9.02
CA ALA A 118 -42.92 -35.76 -8.41
C ALA A 118 -44.21 -35.24 -7.72
N SER A 119 -45.33 -35.91 -7.98
CA SER A 119 -46.67 -35.79 -7.37
C SER A 119 -47.69 -34.93 -8.13
N LEU A 120 -48.41 -35.56 -9.08
CA LEU A 120 -49.79 -36.05 -8.90
C LEU A 120 -50.16 -36.97 -10.07
#